data_AF-A0A2M7BZJ0-F1
#
_entry.id   AF-A0A2M7BZJ0-F1
#
_cell.length_a   1.000
_cell.length_b   1.000
_cell.length_c   1.000
_cell.angle_alpha   90.00
_cell.angle_beta   90.00
_cell.angle_gamma   90.00
#
_symmetry.space_group_name_H-M   'P 1'
#
loop_
_entity.id
_entity.type
_entity.pdbx_description
1 polymer ?
#
loop_
_entity_poly.entity_id
_entity_poly.type
_entity_poly.pdbx_seq_one_letter_code
_entity_poly.pdbx_strand_id
1 'polypeptide(L)'
;MTEDLKNWPPVEGRYVLGNKKSPIAICTNATVEGIKVDMEKVAIIGKCVTENIGIEKIIQNIVSNPDVRYLVLCGKPSKGHFVAQAIESLIKNGVDEKKRITGAKGNMPYLKNIAGELIDRFRKQITPINLMGETDSQRIGSIIDELLSKGVEGFKAEAIKIKQIKETEAHPCPDWIPDPKGFFVISIDRARDKLLIEHYRDNKLKNKIIGDSAEDVCKTIANLDLVGDFEQKLEHSMYLARELQKAELALRNNSNYEQDQEFKMKKGEEKKEPVNENDWFD
;
A
#
# COMPACT_ATOMS: atom_id res chain seq x y z
N MET A 1 20.76 -4.16 27.91
CA MET A 1 20.46 -2.75 27.62
C MET A 1 19.32 -2.75 26.63
N THR A 2 18.11 -2.45 27.06
CA THR A 2 16.96 -2.33 26.16
C THR A 2 17.11 -1.01 25.41
N GLU A 3 17.48 -1.08 24.13
CA GLU A 3 17.44 0.10 23.27
C GLU A 3 16.03 0.70 23.24
N ASP A 4 15.98 2.02 23.10
CA ASP A 4 14.73 2.78 23.09
C ASP A 4 13.93 2.49 21.82
N LEU A 5 12.99 1.54 21.90
CA LEU A 5 12.05 1.17 20.83
C LEU A 5 10.92 2.21 20.65
N LYS A 6 11.05 3.43 21.21
CA LYS A 6 10.02 4.48 21.11
C LYS A 6 9.61 4.77 19.66
N ASN A 7 10.58 4.85 18.75
CA ASN A 7 10.35 5.15 17.33
C ASN A 7 10.30 3.89 16.44
N TRP A 8 10.17 2.70 17.03
CA TRP A 8 9.98 1.47 16.27
C TRP A 8 8.49 1.24 15.95
N PRO A 9 8.14 0.77 14.74
CA PRO A 9 9.01 0.45 13.61
C PRO A 9 9.44 1.68 12.78
N PRO A 10 10.66 1.68 12.20
CA PRO A 10 11.18 2.81 11.44
C PRO A 10 10.60 2.93 10.03
N VAL A 11 9.98 1.89 9.46
CA VAL A 11 9.45 1.92 8.09
C VAL A 11 7.94 1.77 8.11
N GLU A 12 7.26 2.73 7.47
CA GLU A 12 5.81 2.76 7.33
C GLU A 12 5.28 1.59 6.48
N GLY A 13 4.10 1.10 6.86
CA GLY A 13 3.45 0.00 6.17
C GLY A 13 2.05 -0.28 6.71
N ARG A 14 1.44 -1.35 6.19
CA ARG A 14 0.11 -1.80 6.60
C ARG A 14 0.24 -2.83 7.72
N TYR A 15 0.35 -2.35 8.94
CA TYR A 15 0.48 -3.18 10.14
C TYR A 15 -0.18 -2.55 11.35
N VAL A 16 -0.38 -3.36 12.38
CA VAL A 16 -0.80 -2.97 13.72
C VAL A 16 0.30 -3.38 14.69
N LEU A 17 0.59 -2.51 15.65
CA LEU A 17 1.60 -2.76 16.69
C LEU A 17 0.94 -3.34 17.94
N GLY A 18 1.65 -4.26 18.59
CA GLY A 18 1.31 -4.75 19.91
C GLY A 18 2.46 -4.50 20.89
N ASN A 19 2.75 -5.50 21.71
CA ASN A 19 3.86 -5.43 22.65
C ASN A 19 5.22 -5.49 21.93
N LYS A 20 5.91 -4.36 21.82
CA LYS A 20 7.22 -4.24 21.14
C LYS A 20 8.31 -5.18 21.68
N LYS A 21 8.13 -5.74 22.89
CA LYS A 21 9.03 -6.73 23.51
C LYS A 21 8.66 -8.17 23.21
N SER A 22 7.53 -8.41 22.54
CA SER A 22 7.19 -9.76 22.08
C SER A 22 8.19 -10.24 21.02
N PRO A 23 8.56 -11.53 21.05
CA PRO A 23 9.41 -12.11 20.03
C PRO A 23 8.70 -12.46 18.72
N ILE A 24 7.41 -12.15 18.59
CA ILE A 24 6.58 -12.64 17.49
C ILE A 24 6.20 -11.48 16.57
N ALA A 25 6.51 -11.63 15.29
CA ALA A 25 5.94 -10.86 14.19
C ALA A 25 5.06 -11.76 13.33
N ILE A 26 4.02 -11.19 12.71
CA ILE A 26 3.05 -11.92 11.88
C ILE A 26 2.89 -11.24 10.53
N CYS A 27 3.02 -12.02 9.47
CA CYS A 27 2.70 -11.63 8.09
C CYS A 27 1.45 -12.38 7.62
N THR A 28 0.38 -11.64 7.30
CA THR A 28 -0.93 -12.20 6.91
C THR A 28 -1.12 -12.38 5.40
N ASN A 29 -0.04 -12.26 4.62
CA ASN A 29 -0.03 -12.35 3.16
C ASN A 29 -1.14 -11.53 2.47
N ALA A 30 -2.05 -12.15 1.73
CA ALA A 30 -3.09 -11.49 0.95
C ALA A 30 -4.40 -11.30 1.73
N THR A 31 -4.55 -11.90 2.91
CA THR A 31 -5.79 -11.82 3.70
C THR A 31 -6.20 -10.37 3.96
N VAL A 32 -7.40 -10.00 3.49
CA VAL A 32 -7.99 -8.67 3.66
C VAL A 32 -8.75 -8.56 4.98
N GLU A 33 -9.46 -9.62 5.38
CA GLU A 33 -10.25 -9.65 6.61
C GLU A 33 -9.70 -10.62 7.67
N GLY A 34 -9.54 -10.11 8.90
CA GLY A 34 -9.94 -10.83 10.12
C GLY A 34 -9.04 -11.89 10.74
N ILE A 35 -7.71 -11.73 10.77
CA ILE A 35 -6.86 -12.50 11.72
C ILE A 35 -6.72 -11.67 13.00
N LYS A 36 -7.38 -12.11 14.08
CA LYS A 36 -7.35 -11.44 15.39
C LYS A 36 -6.51 -12.27 16.34
N VAL A 37 -5.45 -11.65 16.85
CA VAL A 37 -4.55 -12.24 17.82
C VAL A 37 -4.47 -11.35 19.05
N ASP A 38 -4.05 -11.92 20.17
CA ASP A 38 -3.75 -11.14 21.37
C ASP A 38 -2.50 -10.27 21.11
N MET A 39 -2.72 -8.95 21.07
CA MET A 39 -1.66 -8.00 20.73
C MET A 39 -0.62 -7.84 21.85
N GLU A 40 -0.90 -8.27 23.08
CA GLU A 40 0.13 -8.30 24.14
C GLU A 40 1.19 -9.40 23.89
N LYS A 41 0.84 -10.37 23.04
CA LYS A 41 1.70 -11.51 22.66
C LYS A 41 2.45 -11.30 21.35
N VAL A 42 2.18 -10.22 20.62
CA VAL A 42 2.71 -9.99 19.26
C VAL A 42 3.30 -8.59 19.16
N ALA A 43 4.49 -8.46 18.59
CA ALA A 43 5.13 -7.15 18.41
C ALA A 43 4.51 -6.37 17.26
N ILE A 44 4.25 -7.06 16.16
CA ILE A 44 3.72 -6.46 14.93
C ILE A 44 2.98 -7.51 14.11
N ILE A 45 1.81 -7.15 13.58
CA ILE A 45 1.05 -7.96 12.61
C ILE A 45 0.74 -7.10 11.39
N GLY A 46 1.00 -7.59 10.19
CA GLY A 46 0.77 -6.80 8.99
C GLY A 46 0.61 -7.61 7.70
N LYS A 47 0.12 -6.91 6.68
CA LYS A 47 -0.13 -7.46 5.35
C LYS A 47 1.10 -7.28 4.46
N CYS A 48 1.50 -8.33 3.74
CA CYS A 48 2.56 -8.25 2.73
C CYS A 48 2.17 -9.05 1.50
N VAL A 49 2.05 -8.40 0.36
CA VAL A 49 1.58 -9.03 -0.89
C VAL A 49 2.65 -9.08 -1.98
N THR A 50 3.76 -8.35 -1.82
CA THR A 50 4.84 -8.29 -2.80
C THR A 50 6.12 -8.96 -2.28
N GLU A 51 6.77 -9.72 -3.15
CA GLU A 51 7.97 -10.53 -2.91
C GLU A 51 9.29 -9.73 -3.02
N ASN A 52 9.19 -8.41 -3.00
CA ASN A 52 10.30 -7.47 -3.10
C ASN A 52 10.20 -6.38 -2.02
N ILE A 53 9.65 -5.21 -2.34
CA ILE A 53 9.53 -4.04 -1.44
C ILE A 53 8.80 -4.42 -0.14
N GLY A 54 7.76 -5.25 -0.21
CA GLY A 54 7.07 -5.74 0.97
C GLY A 54 7.98 -6.53 1.91
N ILE A 55 8.83 -7.40 1.37
CA ILE A 55 9.84 -8.16 2.13
C ILE A 55 10.95 -7.23 2.64
N GLU A 56 11.40 -6.26 1.85
CA GLU A 56 12.40 -5.26 2.29
C GLU A 56 11.92 -4.49 3.54
N LYS A 57 10.66 -4.04 3.55
CA LYS A 57 10.05 -3.38 4.70
C LYS A 57 9.96 -4.29 5.93
N ILE A 58 9.59 -5.56 5.75
CA ILE A 58 9.60 -6.57 6.83
C ILE A 58 11.00 -6.71 7.42
N ILE A 59 12.03 -6.84 6.57
CA ILE A 59 13.43 -6.97 6.99
C ILE A 59 13.84 -5.75 7.83
N GLN A 60 13.66 -4.55 7.30
CA GLN A 60 14.06 -3.31 7.97
C GLN A 60 13.38 -3.13 9.33
N ASN A 61 12.08 -3.43 9.42
CA ASN A 61 11.35 -3.34 10.69
C ASN A 61 11.77 -4.43 11.67
N ILE A 62 12.08 -5.64 11.23
CA ILE A 62 12.49 -6.71 12.14
C ILE A 62 13.91 -6.51 12.66
N VAL A 63 14.89 -6.19 11.79
CA VAL A 63 16.29 -6.06 12.22
C VAL A 63 16.54 -4.83 13.10
N SER A 64 15.62 -3.87 13.12
CA SER A 64 15.58 -2.72 14.03
C SER A 64 14.92 -3.03 15.38
N ASN A 65 14.46 -4.25 15.60
CA ASN A 65 14.01 -4.73 16.91
C ASN A 65 14.55 -6.15 17.19
N PRO A 66 15.64 -6.27 17.97
CA PRO A 66 16.27 -7.57 18.23
C PRO A 66 15.41 -8.52 19.08
N ASP A 67 14.37 -7.99 19.76
CA ASP A 67 13.45 -8.81 20.54
C ASP A 67 12.62 -9.74 19.64
N VAL A 68 12.37 -9.36 18.37
CA VAL A 68 11.59 -10.14 17.39
C VAL A 68 12.42 -11.28 16.80
N ARG A 69 11.94 -12.51 16.96
CA ARG A 69 12.68 -13.76 16.68
C ARG A 69 11.90 -14.80 15.87
N TYR A 70 10.57 -14.72 15.90
CA TYR A 70 9.69 -15.54 15.08
C TYR A 70 8.94 -14.67 14.08
N LEU A 71 8.83 -15.16 12.85
CA LEU A 71 7.96 -14.58 11.83
C LEU A 71 6.92 -15.62 11.42
N VAL A 72 5.70 -15.46 11.90
CA VAL A 72 4.57 -16.31 11.53
C VAL A 72 4.04 -15.87 10.17
N LEU A 73 4.06 -16.77 9.20
CA LEU A 73 3.59 -16.56 7.84
C LEU A 73 2.25 -17.27 7.71
N CYS A 74 1.15 -16.52 7.67
CA CYS A 74 -0.20 -17.06 7.62
C CYS A 74 -1.06 -16.33 6.59
N GLY A 75 -2.32 -16.73 6.48
CA GLY A 75 -3.28 -16.13 5.58
C GLY A 75 -3.27 -16.71 4.18
N LYS A 76 -4.10 -16.12 3.32
CA LYS A 76 -4.25 -16.52 1.92
C LYS A 76 -3.00 -16.12 1.13
N PRO A 77 -2.52 -16.97 0.19
CA PRO A 77 -1.36 -16.64 -0.62
C PRO A 77 -1.65 -15.46 -1.56
N SER A 78 -0.64 -14.63 -1.84
CA SER A 78 -0.68 -13.71 -2.97
C SER A 78 -0.34 -14.45 -4.26
N LYS A 79 -1.25 -14.38 -5.24
CA LYS A 79 -1.11 -15.03 -6.55
C LYS A 79 0.12 -14.45 -7.27
N GLY A 80 1.00 -15.31 -7.78
CA GLY A 80 2.19 -14.90 -8.55
C GLY A 80 3.37 -14.36 -7.72
N HIS A 81 3.14 -13.86 -6.51
CA HIS A 81 4.21 -13.30 -5.68
C HIS A 81 4.86 -14.33 -4.74
N PHE A 82 4.08 -15.26 -4.16
CA PHE A 82 4.59 -16.32 -3.27
C PHE A 82 5.43 -15.80 -2.09
N VAL A 83 4.95 -14.74 -1.40
CA VAL A 83 5.72 -14.01 -0.37
C VAL A 83 6.28 -14.91 0.72
N ALA A 84 5.47 -15.79 1.33
CA ALA A 84 5.95 -16.70 2.38
C ALA A 84 7.09 -17.61 1.89
N GLN A 85 6.95 -18.18 0.69
CA GLN A 85 7.97 -19.04 0.08
C GLN A 85 9.25 -18.26 -0.25
N ALA A 86 9.12 -16.99 -0.65
CA ALA A 86 10.26 -16.11 -0.87
C ALA A 86 11.00 -15.82 0.45
N ILE A 87 10.28 -15.56 1.55
CA ILE A 87 10.88 -15.35 2.88
C ILE A 87 11.61 -16.60 3.36
N GLU A 88 11.02 -17.79 3.22
CA GLU A 88 11.68 -19.06 3.56
C GLU A 88 12.96 -19.27 2.72
N SER A 89 12.88 -18.98 1.42
CA SER A 89 14.02 -19.08 0.51
C SER A 89 15.13 -18.09 0.86
N LEU A 90 14.77 -16.86 1.24
CA LEU A 90 15.69 -15.84 1.68
C LEU A 90 16.43 -16.27 2.95
N ILE A 91 15.70 -16.77 3.95
CA ILE A 91 16.28 -17.24 5.21
C ILE A 91 17.28 -18.35 4.94
N LYS A 92 16.88 -19.35 4.15
CA LYS A 92 17.71 -20.51 3.82
C LYS A 92 18.91 -20.16 2.93
N ASN A 93 18.68 -19.48 1.82
CA ASN A 93 19.64 -19.40 0.71
C ASN A 93 20.25 -17.99 0.52
N GLY A 94 19.72 -16.97 1.18
CA GLY A 94 20.14 -15.58 0.95
C GLY A 94 19.74 -15.05 -0.43
N VAL A 95 20.57 -14.16 -0.96
CA VAL A 95 20.39 -13.55 -2.28
C VAL A 95 21.63 -13.78 -3.17
N ASP A 96 21.44 -13.72 -4.49
CA ASP A 96 22.54 -13.72 -5.46
C ASP A 96 23.18 -12.33 -5.64
N GLU A 97 24.16 -12.23 -6.54
CA GLU A 97 24.87 -10.98 -6.86
C GLU A 97 23.94 -9.86 -7.38
N LYS A 98 22.82 -10.22 -8.00
CA LYS A 98 21.80 -9.28 -8.49
C LYS A 98 20.77 -8.94 -7.42
N LYS A 99 21.00 -9.39 -6.18
CA LYS A 99 20.07 -9.34 -5.03
C LYS A 99 18.73 -10.05 -5.30
N ARG A 100 18.72 -11.07 -6.16
CA ARG A 100 17.56 -11.96 -6.30
C ARG A 100 17.55 -12.94 -5.14
N ILE A 101 16.39 -13.17 -4.54
CA ILE A 101 16.23 -14.22 -3.51
C ILE A 101 16.45 -15.59 -4.15
N THR A 102 17.48 -16.31 -3.70
CA THR A 102 17.85 -17.60 -4.28
C THR A 102 16.80 -18.66 -3.97
N GLY A 103 16.18 -19.24 -5.01
CA GLY A 103 15.11 -20.24 -4.88
C GLY A 103 13.69 -19.69 -4.73
N ALA A 104 13.50 -18.36 -4.74
CA ALA A 104 12.16 -17.77 -4.73
C ALA A 104 11.43 -17.97 -6.08
N LYS A 105 10.14 -18.33 -5.99
CA LYS A 105 9.24 -18.62 -7.12
C LYS A 105 8.46 -17.42 -7.65
N GLY A 106 8.45 -16.31 -6.91
CA GLY A 106 7.77 -15.08 -7.32
C GLY A 106 8.31 -14.51 -8.63
N ASN A 107 7.54 -13.64 -9.26
CA ASN A 107 7.84 -13.02 -10.54
C ASN A 107 9.07 -12.10 -10.44
N MET A 108 9.15 -11.28 -9.39
CA MET A 108 10.17 -10.23 -9.21
C MET A 108 10.80 -10.23 -7.80
N PRO A 109 11.44 -11.33 -7.34
CA PRO A 109 11.96 -11.48 -5.99
C PRO A 109 13.35 -10.83 -5.82
N TYR A 110 13.43 -9.52 -5.98
CA TYR A 110 14.67 -8.74 -5.89
C TYR A 110 14.64 -7.76 -4.72
N LEU A 111 15.69 -7.79 -3.88
CA LEU A 111 15.83 -6.94 -2.69
C LEU A 111 16.85 -5.81 -2.94
N LYS A 112 16.55 -4.93 -3.91
CA LYS A 112 17.50 -3.95 -4.43
C LYS A 112 17.85 -2.83 -3.45
N ASN A 113 16.91 -2.42 -2.61
CA ASN A 113 17.00 -1.18 -1.81
C ASN A 113 17.62 -1.37 -0.42
N ILE A 114 17.91 -2.61 -0.02
CA ILE A 114 18.50 -2.92 1.29
C ILE A 114 19.94 -3.43 1.16
N ALA A 115 20.77 -3.12 2.17
CA ALA A 115 22.13 -3.62 2.23
C ALA A 115 22.16 -5.13 2.54
N GLY A 116 23.17 -5.84 2.04
CA GLY A 116 23.36 -7.27 2.30
C GLY A 116 23.47 -7.59 3.79
N GLU A 117 24.04 -6.67 4.58
CA GLU A 117 24.12 -6.79 6.04
C GLU A 117 22.74 -6.92 6.71
N LEU A 118 21.73 -6.16 6.25
CA LEU A 118 20.36 -6.27 6.76
C LEU A 118 19.75 -7.62 6.44
N ILE A 119 20.03 -8.14 5.24
CA ILE A 119 19.58 -9.47 4.81
C ILE A 119 20.22 -10.53 5.71
N ASP A 120 21.54 -10.51 5.88
CA ASP A 120 22.23 -11.50 6.70
C ASP A 120 21.86 -11.41 8.18
N ARG A 121 21.62 -10.20 8.68
CA ARG A 121 21.07 -10.01 10.03
C ARG A 121 19.71 -10.66 10.16
N PHE A 122 18.79 -10.40 9.22
CA PHE A 122 17.45 -10.97 9.23
C PHE A 122 17.48 -12.49 9.22
N ARG A 123 18.32 -13.08 8.36
CA ARG A 123 18.50 -14.55 8.25
C ARG A 123 18.95 -15.19 9.55
N LYS A 124 19.81 -14.51 10.33
CA LYS A 124 20.31 -15.00 11.63
C LYS A 124 19.33 -14.74 12.78
N GLN A 125 18.52 -13.70 12.66
CA GLN A 125 17.61 -13.26 13.72
C GLN A 125 16.30 -14.06 13.71
N ILE A 126 15.74 -14.37 12.54
CA ILE A 126 14.37 -14.89 12.42
C ILE A 126 14.30 -16.39 12.15
N THR A 127 13.40 -17.05 12.87
CA THR A 127 12.85 -18.36 12.52
C THR A 127 11.47 -18.19 11.87
N PRO A 128 11.27 -18.61 10.61
CA PRO A 128 9.97 -18.53 9.96
C PRO A 128 9.06 -19.66 10.42
N ILE A 129 7.79 -19.36 10.70
CA ILE A 129 6.75 -20.34 11.06
C ILE A 129 5.70 -20.30 9.96
N ASN A 130 5.72 -21.29 9.08
CA ASN A 130 4.84 -21.34 7.91
C ASN A 130 3.50 -21.99 8.25
N LEU A 131 2.45 -21.17 8.25
CA LEU A 131 1.05 -21.52 8.42
C LEU A 131 0.24 -21.04 7.19
N MET A 132 0.82 -21.08 5.99
CA MET A 132 0.14 -20.61 4.79
C MET A 132 -1.19 -21.33 4.56
N GLY A 133 -2.22 -20.56 4.21
CA GLY A 133 -3.59 -21.03 4.09
C GLY A 133 -4.40 -20.97 5.39
N GLU A 134 -3.73 -20.88 6.55
CA GLU A 134 -4.42 -20.74 7.84
C GLU A 134 -4.94 -19.31 8.02
N THR A 135 -6.22 -19.21 8.38
CA THR A 135 -6.90 -17.93 8.66
C THR A 135 -7.68 -17.96 9.99
N ASP A 136 -7.76 -19.12 10.64
CA ASP A 136 -8.41 -19.25 11.93
C ASP A 136 -7.57 -18.58 13.03
N SER A 137 -8.19 -17.61 13.68
CA SER A 137 -7.59 -16.82 14.76
C SER A 137 -7.26 -17.68 15.98
N GLN A 138 -8.08 -18.69 16.29
CA GLN A 138 -7.83 -19.57 17.45
C GLN A 138 -6.61 -20.46 17.22
N ARG A 139 -6.51 -21.04 16.02
CA ARG A 139 -5.36 -21.85 15.63
C ARG A 139 -4.06 -21.05 15.63
N ILE A 140 -4.07 -19.86 15.03
CA ILE A 140 -2.91 -18.96 15.01
C ILE A 140 -2.52 -18.57 16.45
N GLY A 141 -3.50 -18.21 17.29
CA GLY A 141 -3.29 -17.90 18.71
C GLY A 141 -2.63 -19.04 19.49
N SER A 142 -3.05 -20.28 19.24
CA SER A 142 -2.46 -21.46 19.89
C SER A 142 -1.00 -21.67 19.52
N ILE A 143 -0.63 -21.42 18.25
CA ILE A 143 0.77 -21.49 17.80
C ILE A 143 1.61 -20.37 18.44
N ILE A 144 1.06 -19.17 18.56
CA ILE A 144 1.71 -18.05 19.26
C ILE A 144 2.03 -18.45 20.71
N ASP A 145 1.08 -19.05 21.43
CA ASP A 145 1.28 -19.51 22.81
C ASP A 145 2.37 -20.60 22.91
N GLU A 146 2.37 -21.54 21.97
CA GLU A 146 3.42 -22.56 21.89
C GLU A 146 4.81 -21.93 21.69
N LEU A 147 4.94 -20.96 20.78
CA LEU A 147 6.20 -20.27 20.52
C LEU A 147 6.70 -19.49 21.73
N LEU A 148 5.81 -18.81 22.46
CA LEU A 148 6.17 -18.11 23.69
C LEU A 148 6.63 -19.08 24.78
N SER A 149 6.00 -20.26 24.89
CA SER A 149 6.33 -21.27 25.91
C SER A 149 7.72 -21.92 25.71
N LYS A 150 8.17 -22.06 24.46
CA LYS A 150 9.50 -22.60 24.13
C LYS A 150 10.63 -21.70 24.61
N GLY A 151 10.32 -20.44 24.92
CA GLY A 151 11.32 -19.44 25.23
C GLY A 151 12.16 -19.10 23.99
N VAL A 152 12.79 -17.94 24.05
CA VAL A 152 13.62 -17.44 22.98
C VAL A 152 15.06 -17.63 23.42
N GLU A 153 15.84 -18.45 22.70
CA GLU A 153 17.30 -18.45 22.91
C GLU A 153 17.82 -17.02 22.76
N GLY A 154 18.55 -16.50 23.75
CA GLY A 154 18.92 -15.09 23.81
C GLY A 154 19.73 -14.65 22.59
N PHE A 155 19.07 -13.99 21.64
CA PHE A 155 19.75 -13.35 20.52
C PHE A 155 20.27 -12.00 20.97
N LYS A 156 21.57 -11.96 21.24
CA LYS A 156 22.26 -10.76 21.69
C LYS A 156 22.77 -10.00 20.48
N ALA A 157 22.01 -9.02 20.03
CA ALA A 157 22.46 -8.09 19.02
C ALA A 157 21.75 -6.74 19.18
N GLU A 158 22.43 -5.66 18.81
CA GLU A 158 21.87 -4.31 18.83
C GLU A 158 20.89 -4.11 17.67
N ALA A 159 19.91 -3.25 17.85
CA ALA A 159 18.95 -2.82 16.83
C ALA A 159 19.69 -2.08 15.72
N ILE A 160 19.46 -2.49 14.48
CA ILE A 160 20.05 -1.79 13.34
C ILE A 160 19.26 -0.51 13.07
N LYS A 161 19.95 0.64 13.09
CA LYS A 161 19.38 1.92 12.65
C LYS A 161 19.13 1.88 11.16
N ILE A 162 17.88 2.07 10.77
CA ILE A 162 17.49 2.13 9.36
C ILE A 162 17.67 3.55 8.84
N LYS A 163 18.35 3.70 7.71
CA LYS A 163 18.53 4.99 7.04
C LYS A 163 17.19 5.51 6.55
N GLN A 164 16.79 6.67 7.07
CA GLN A 164 15.60 7.39 6.60
C GLN A 164 15.92 8.21 5.35
N ILE A 165 14.95 8.30 4.45
CA ILE A 165 14.99 9.21 3.30
C ILE A 165 14.48 10.58 3.77
N LYS A 166 14.99 11.66 3.17
CA LYS A 166 14.50 13.01 3.49
C LYS A 166 13.04 13.15 3.05
N GLU A 167 12.17 13.36 4.02
CA GLU A 167 10.77 13.72 3.77
C GLU A 167 10.69 15.16 3.22
N THR A 168 9.75 15.38 2.31
CA THR A 168 9.41 16.70 1.80
C THR A 168 7.96 16.97 2.15
N GLU A 169 7.72 18.01 2.95
CA GLU A 169 6.37 18.42 3.30
C GLU A 169 5.67 19.03 2.07
N ALA A 170 4.39 18.72 1.90
CA ALA A 170 3.58 19.31 0.85
C ALA A 170 3.24 20.76 1.22
N HIS A 171 3.33 21.65 0.24
CA HIS A 171 2.96 23.05 0.37
C HIS A 171 1.99 23.43 -0.75
N PRO A 172 1.08 24.40 -0.52
CA PRO A 172 0.20 24.89 -1.56
C PRO A 172 1.00 25.50 -2.72
N CYS A 173 0.55 25.23 -3.94
CA CYS A 173 1.11 25.83 -5.16
C CYS A 173 0.66 27.31 -5.27
N PRO A 174 1.49 28.22 -5.81
CA PRO A 174 1.16 29.65 -5.97
C PRO A 174 -0.02 29.93 -6.92
N ASP A 175 -0.30 31.23 -7.14
CA ASP A 175 -1.42 31.77 -7.93
C ASP A 175 -1.67 31.03 -9.25
N TRP A 176 -2.95 30.79 -9.53
CA TRP A 176 -3.44 30.04 -10.69
C TRP A 176 -3.26 30.82 -11.99
N ILE A 177 -2.54 30.24 -12.96
CA ILE A 177 -2.35 30.79 -14.30
C ILE A 177 -3.39 30.18 -15.25
N PRO A 178 -4.30 30.94 -15.88
CA PRO A 178 -5.30 30.38 -16.78
C PRO A 178 -4.69 29.63 -17.98
N ASP A 179 -5.24 28.45 -18.30
CA ASP A 179 -4.82 27.67 -19.47
C ASP A 179 -5.13 28.44 -20.78
N PRO A 180 -4.15 28.58 -21.69
CA PRO A 180 -4.32 29.30 -22.97
C PRO A 180 -5.32 28.64 -23.94
N LYS A 181 -5.63 27.35 -23.79
CA LYS A 181 -6.64 26.65 -24.59
C LYS A 181 -8.06 26.78 -24.04
N GLY A 182 -8.20 27.26 -22.81
CA GLY A 182 -9.51 27.58 -22.23
C GLY A 182 -9.76 26.97 -20.86
N PHE A 183 -11.04 26.79 -20.53
CA PHE A 183 -11.45 26.22 -19.25
C PHE A 183 -12.50 25.13 -19.44
N PHE A 184 -12.63 24.28 -18.42
CA PHE A 184 -13.58 23.18 -18.41
C PHE A 184 -14.68 23.47 -17.39
N VAL A 185 -15.92 23.16 -17.79
CA VAL A 185 -17.06 23.06 -16.89
C VAL A 185 -17.44 21.59 -16.79
N ILE A 186 -17.42 21.07 -15.57
CA ILE A 186 -17.74 19.67 -15.30
C ILE A 186 -19.15 19.59 -14.70
N SER A 187 -19.94 18.67 -15.20
CA SER A 187 -21.30 18.43 -14.73
C SER A 187 -21.65 16.95 -14.82
N ILE A 188 -22.77 16.59 -14.19
CA ILE A 188 -23.27 15.22 -14.15
C ILE A 188 -24.64 15.17 -14.84
N ASP A 189 -24.74 14.39 -15.90
CA ASP A 189 -26.00 14.11 -16.59
C ASP A 189 -26.67 12.90 -15.94
N ARG A 190 -27.52 13.16 -14.95
CA ARG A 190 -28.25 12.12 -14.19
C ARG A 190 -29.27 11.36 -15.02
N ALA A 191 -29.78 11.95 -16.09
CA ALA A 191 -30.76 11.29 -16.95
C ALA A 191 -30.09 10.20 -17.80
N ARG A 192 -28.84 10.42 -18.20
CA ARG A 192 -28.05 9.47 -18.99
C ARG A 192 -27.06 8.63 -18.17
N ASP A 193 -26.94 8.94 -16.88
CA ASP A 193 -25.94 8.36 -15.98
C ASP A 193 -24.51 8.55 -16.50
N LYS A 194 -24.17 9.77 -16.94
CA LYS A 194 -22.86 10.11 -17.54
C LYS A 194 -22.24 11.35 -16.91
N LEU A 195 -20.91 11.41 -16.99
CA LEU A 195 -20.16 12.67 -16.86
C LEU A 195 -20.36 13.51 -18.12
N LEU A 196 -20.53 14.82 -17.94
CA LEU A 196 -20.66 15.80 -19.01
C LEU A 196 -19.63 16.91 -18.83
N ILE A 197 -18.70 17.01 -19.76
CA ILE A 197 -17.60 17.97 -19.74
C ILE A 197 -17.77 18.92 -20.91
N GLU A 198 -17.75 20.22 -20.61
CA GLU A 198 -17.82 21.29 -21.59
C GLU A 198 -16.49 22.06 -21.58
N HIS A 199 -15.84 22.14 -22.75
CA HIS A 199 -14.61 22.90 -22.91
C HIS A 199 -14.89 24.22 -23.62
N TYR A 200 -14.50 25.32 -22.98
CA TYR A 200 -14.72 26.68 -23.46
C TYR A 200 -13.40 27.34 -23.81
N ARG A 201 -13.35 27.97 -24.98
CA ARG A 201 -12.23 28.84 -25.40
C ARG A 201 -12.80 30.18 -25.85
N ASP A 202 -12.21 31.27 -25.37
CA ASP A 202 -12.70 32.64 -25.61
C ASP A 202 -14.18 32.80 -25.25
N ASN A 203 -14.61 32.19 -24.12
CA ASN A 203 -16.00 32.12 -23.65
C ASN A 203 -16.99 31.47 -24.63
N LYS A 204 -16.52 30.67 -25.58
CA LYS A 204 -17.35 29.91 -26.52
C LYS A 204 -17.17 28.42 -26.29
N LEU A 205 -18.27 27.68 -26.19
CA LEU A 205 -18.26 26.23 -26.13
C LEU A 205 -17.61 25.68 -27.40
N LYS A 206 -16.53 24.90 -27.24
CA LYS A 206 -15.79 24.27 -28.34
C LYS A 206 -16.01 22.78 -28.41
N ASN A 207 -16.00 22.11 -27.26
CA ASN A 207 -16.17 20.66 -27.19
C ASN A 207 -17.14 20.30 -26.08
N LYS A 208 -17.88 19.21 -26.31
CA LYS A 208 -18.72 18.55 -25.31
C LYS A 208 -18.33 17.08 -25.30
N ILE A 209 -17.89 16.59 -24.14
CA ILE A 209 -17.43 15.22 -23.93
C ILE A 209 -18.40 14.57 -22.95
N ILE A 210 -18.83 13.35 -23.27
CA ILE A 210 -19.59 12.49 -22.35
C ILE A 210 -18.78 11.24 -22.07
N GLY A 211 -18.82 10.75 -20.82
CA GLY A 211 -18.07 9.56 -20.44
C GLY A 211 -18.63 8.87 -19.21
N ASP A 212 -18.27 7.59 -19.07
CA ASP A 212 -18.67 6.73 -17.95
C ASP A 212 -17.72 6.86 -16.75
N SER A 213 -16.45 7.15 -17.01
CA SER A 213 -15.40 7.20 -16.00
C SER A 213 -14.55 8.47 -16.12
N ALA A 214 -13.96 8.92 -15.01
CA ALA A 214 -13.00 10.01 -15.04
C ALA A 214 -11.78 9.65 -15.90
N GLU A 215 -11.35 8.39 -15.89
CA GLU A 215 -10.22 7.89 -16.67
C GLU A 215 -10.44 8.05 -18.18
N ASP A 216 -11.59 7.61 -18.70
CA ASP A 216 -11.90 7.69 -20.12
C ASP A 216 -12.04 9.14 -20.58
N VAL A 217 -12.63 9.99 -19.74
CA VAL A 217 -12.74 11.42 -20.01
C VAL A 217 -11.35 12.07 -20.04
N CYS A 218 -10.48 11.79 -19.06
CA CYS A 218 -9.10 12.28 -19.03
C CYS A 218 -8.33 11.89 -20.30
N LYS A 219 -8.38 10.62 -20.70
CA LYS A 219 -7.74 10.12 -21.94
C LYS A 219 -8.32 10.82 -23.17
N THR A 220 -9.62 11.04 -23.22
CA THR A 220 -10.28 11.75 -24.32
C THR A 220 -9.80 13.21 -24.41
N ILE A 221 -9.73 13.92 -23.29
CA ILE A 221 -9.23 15.30 -23.22
C ILE A 221 -7.77 15.39 -23.70
N ALA A 222 -6.93 14.44 -23.29
CA ALA A 222 -5.55 14.34 -23.71
C ALA A 222 -5.42 14.05 -25.21
N ASN A 223 -6.20 13.09 -25.74
CA ASN A 223 -6.19 12.73 -27.16
C ASN A 223 -6.70 13.86 -28.07
N LEU A 224 -7.64 14.67 -27.58
CA LEU A 224 -8.14 15.85 -28.28
C LEU A 224 -7.23 17.08 -28.11
N ASP A 225 -6.13 16.96 -27.37
CA ASP A 225 -5.17 18.03 -27.10
C ASP A 225 -5.86 19.31 -26.59
N LEU A 226 -6.75 19.17 -25.60
CA LEU A 226 -7.56 20.30 -25.11
C LEU A 226 -6.88 21.12 -24.00
N VAL A 227 -5.81 20.60 -23.38
CA VAL A 227 -5.01 21.33 -22.38
C VAL A 227 -3.85 22.04 -23.08
N GLY A 228 -3.61 23.28 -22.72
CA GLY A 228 -2.57 24.12 -23.30
C GLY A 228 -1.15 23.65 -23.00
N ASP A 229 -0.19 24.25 -23.69
CA ASP A 229 1.23 24.09 -23.38
C ASP A 229 1.74 25.37 -22.71
N PHE A 230 1.91 25.32 -21.38
CA PHE A 230 2.25 26.47 -20.55
C PHE A 230 2.84 26.01 -19.21
N GLU A 231 3.33 26.96 -18.41
CA GLU A 231 4.10 26.72 -17.19
C GLU A 231 3.39 25.77 -16.20
N GLN A 232 2.08 25.93 -15.98
CA GLN A 232 1.30 25.14 -15.04
C GLN A 232 0.50 23.97 -15.68
N LYS A 233 0.91 23.49 -16.85
CA LYS A 233 0.18 22.43 -17.59
C LYS A 233 -0.02 21.16 -16.76
N LEU A 234 1.00 20.74 -16.01
CA LEU A 234 0.95 19.50 -15.21
C LEU A 234 -0.02 19.66 -14.04
N GLU A 235 0.06 20.79 -13.34
CA GLU A 235 -0.79 21.17 -12.22
C GLU A 235 -2.26 21.27 -12.65
N HIS A 236 -2.54 21.88 -13.81
CA HIS A 236 -3.87 21.94 -14.40
C HIS A 236 -4.42 20.55 -14.75
N SER A 237 -3.58 19.71 -15.35
CA SER A 237 -3.96 18.34 -15.70
C SER A 237 -4.29 17.52 -14.45
N MET A 238 -3.53 17.69 -13.37
CA MET A 238 -3.78 17.04 -12.07
C MET A 238 -5.05 17.59 -11.40
N TYR A 239 -5.28 18.90 -11.44
CA TYR A 239 -6.53 19.51 -10.96
C TYR A 239 -7.75 18.95 -11.70
N LEU A 240 -7.71 18.94 -13.03
CA LEU A 240 -8.79 18.44 -13.86
C LEU A 240 -9.10 16.97 -13.56
N ALA A 241 -8.06 16.12 -13.45
CA ALA A 241 -8.23 14.72 -13.09
C ALA A 241 -8.89 14.54 -11.71
N ARG A 242 -8.54 15.36 -10.71
CA ARG A 242 -9.17 15.34 -9.38
C ARG A 242 -10.64 15.75 -9.44
N GLU A 243 -10.97 16.81 -10.17
CA GLU A 243 -12.36 17.24 -10.33
C GLU A 243 -13.22 16.21 -11.06
N LEU A 244 -12.69 15.59 -12.11
CA LEU A 244 -13.36 14.51 -12.83
C LEU A 244 -13.59 13.29 -11.93
N GLN A 245 -12.60 12.91 -11.13
CA GLN A 245 -12.77 11.80 -10.18
C GLN A 245 -13.83 12.11 -9.13
N LYS A 246 -13.90 13.36 -8.63
CA LYS A 246 -14.97 13.80 -7.72
C LYS A 246 -16.34 13.72 -8.38
N ALA A 247 -16.47 14.15 -9.64
CA ALA A 247 -17.72 14.07 -10.38
C ALA A 247 -18.17 12.62 -10.59
N GLU A 248 -17.24 11.71 -10.91
CA GLU A 248 -17.52 10.28 -11.03
C GLU A 248 -17.99 9.66 -9.72
N LEU A 249 -17.31 9.96 -8.61
CA LEU A 249 -17.72 9.46 -7.29
C LEU A 249 -19.09 10.01 -6.91
N ALA A 250 -19.37 11.29 -7.19
CA ALA A 250 -20.67 11.88 -6.98
C ALA A 250 -21.75 11.21 -7.85
N LEU A 251 -21.43 10.87 -9.11
CA LEU A 251 -22.31 10.13 -10.01
C LEU A 251 -22.69 8.79 -9.40
N ARG A 252 -21.69 7.95 -9.11
CA ARG A 252 -21.86 6.59 -8.55
C ARG A 252 -22.60 6.58 -7.20
N ASN A 253 -22.35 7.58 -6.34
CA ASN A 253 -22.95 7.64 -5.00
C ASN A 253 -24.24 8.49 -4.92
N ASN A 254 -24.82 8.87 -6.07
CA ASN A 254 -26.01 9.74 -6.12
C ASN A 254 -25.92 10.98 -5.18
N SER A 255 -24.73 11.58 -5.16
CA SER A 255 -24.36 12.71 -4.30
C SER A 255 -24.20 13.99 -5.12
N ASN A 256 -24.23 15.15 -4.47
CA ASN A 256 -24.07 16.42 -5.17
C ASN A 256 -22.61 16.61 -5.59
N TYR A 257 -22.43 17.21 -6.76
CA TYR A 257 -21.13 17.65 -7.27
C TYR A 257 -21.21 19.14 -7.57
N GLU A 258 -20.22 19.87 -7.09
CA GLU A 258 -19.95 21.25 -7.43
C GLU A 258 -18.43 21.38 -7.57
N GLN A 259 -17.98 21.89 -8.71
CA GLN A 259 -16.56 22.07 -8.98
C GLN A 259 -15.92 23.00 -7.94
N ASP A 260 -14.67 22.74 -7.58
CA ASP A 260 -13.91 23.46 -6.53
C ASP A 260 -14.46 23.32 -5.09
N GLN A 261 -15.64 22.73 -4.91
CA GLN A 261 -16.17 22.44 -3.59
C GLN A 261 -15.69 21.08 -3.07
N GLU A 262 -15.72 20.95 -1.74
CA GLU A 262 -15.45 19.70 -1.04
C GLU A 262 -16.55 18.67 -1.35
N PHE A 263 -16.15 17.44 -1.67
CA PHE A 263 -17.08 16.36 -1.90
C PHE A 263 -17.66 15.84 -0.57
N LYS A 264 -18.98 15.90 -0.42
CA LYS A 264 -19.68 15.41 0.78
C LYS A 264 -20.36 14.08 0.48
N MET A 265 -19.82 13.00 1.04
CA MET A 265 -20.44 11.68 0.99
C MET A 265 -21.75 11.69 1.79
N LYS A 266 -22.87 11.28 1.18
CA LYS A 266 -24.06 10.90 1.95
C LYS A 266 -23.74 9.59 2.69
N LYS A 267 -23.86 9.57 4.02
CA LYS A 267 -23.81 8.31 4.78
C LYS A 267 -25.06 7.48 4.41
N GLY A 268 -24.91 6.56 3.47
CA GLY A 268 -25.91 5.56 3.08
C GLY A 268 -25.29 4.16 3.15
N GLU A 269 -26.12 3.16 3.47
CA GLU A 269 -25.73 1.77 3.77
C GLU A 269 -24.69 1.21 2.80
N GLU A 270 -23.56 0.75 3.36
CA GLU A 270 -22.54 0.01 2.61
C GLU A 270 -23.18 -1.22 1.97
N LYS A 271 -23.50 -1.15 0.67
CA LYS A 271 -23.52 -2.35 -0.15
C LYS A 271 -22.06 -2.76 -0.31
N LYS A 272 -21.58 -3.59 0.61
CA LYS A 272 -20.35 -4.37 0.43
C LYS A 272 -20.60 -5.32 -0.74
N GLU A 273 -20.26 -4.88 -1.95
CA GLU A 273 -19.95 -5.85 -2.99
C GLU A 273 -18.79 -6.70 -2.45
N PRO A 274 -18.87 -8.04 -2.56
CA PRO A 274 -17.75 -8.88 -2.15
C PRO A 274 -16.54 -8.47 -2.98
N VAL A 275 -15.51 -7.96 -2.30
CA VAL A 275 -14.22 -7.66 -2.93
C VAL A 275 -13.78 -8.95 -3.62
N ASN A 276 -13.64 -8.92 -4.94
CA ASN A 276 -13.12 -10.07 -5.67
C ASN A 276 -11.64 -10.21 -5.32
N GLU A 277 -11.35 -11.00 -4.28
CA GLU A 277 -10.02 -11.24 -3.75
C GLU A 277 -9.09 -11.95 -4.73
N ASN A 278 -9.61 -12.48 -5.85
CA ASN A 278 -8.85 -13.28 -6.82
C ASN A 278 -8.25 -12.47 -7.97
N ASP A 279 -8.60 -11.19 -8.11
CA ASP A 279 -8.22 -10.34 -9.25
C ASP A 279 -7.23 -9.21 -8.89
N TRP A 280 -6.50 -9.35 -7.80
CA TRP A 280 -5.33 -8.51 -7.54
C TRP A 280 -4.17 -8.95 -8.42
N PHE A 281 -4.08 -8.34 -9.60
CA PHE A 281 -2.84 -8.21 -10.34
C PHE A 281 -2.35 -6.79 -10.10
N ASP A 282 -1.15 -6.64 -9.54
CA ASP A 282 -0.44 -5.37 -9.52
C ASP A 282 -0.24 -4.82 -10.95
#